data_AF-A0AAU0NVB5-F1
#
_entry.id   AF-A0AAU0NVB5-F1
#
_cell.length_a   1.000
_cell.length_b   1.000
_cell.length_c   1.000
_cell.angle_alpha   90.00
_cell.angle_beta   90.00
_cell.angle_gamma   90.00
#
_symmetry.space_group_name_H-M   'P 1'
#
loop_
_entity.id
_entity.type
_entity.pdbx_description
1 polymer ?
#
loop_
_entity_poly.entity_id
_entity_poly.type
_entity_poly.pdbx_seq_one_letter_code
_entity_poly.pdbx_strand_id
1 'polypeptide(L)'
;MNIISRSDTVKQKIERNTYYIYKISGKLDLKYTHIRVFHYIQGMYSLVVENNVPLWKINTDSEIESLEEVLSDSRFSKLKQDKAVVELRNYVIVTNTMIKAKYKYKIKMYINFSIGSDEKRGNTKWRKLKSI
;
A
#
# COMPACT_ATOMS: atom_id res chain seq x y z
N MET A 1 -8.95 -16.03 -31.01
CA MET A 1 -9.76 -15.49 -29.88
C MET A 1 -8.97 -15.77 -28.60
N ASN A 2 -8.24 -14.80 -28.06
CA ASN A 2 -7.44 -15.01 -26.84
C ASN A 2 -8.39 -15.11 -25.65
N ILE A 3 -8.44 -16.28 -25.01
CA ILE A 3 -9.15 -16.48 -23.76
C ILE A 3 -8.38 -15.70 -22.70
N ILE A 4 -8.81 -14.47 -22.43
CA ILE A 4 -8.29 -13.67 -21.33
C ILE A 4 -8.59 -14.45 -20.06
N SER A 5 -7.54 -14.91 -19.38
CA SER A 5 -7.71 -15.69 -18.16
C SER A 5 -8.39 -14.82 -17.09
N ARG A 6 -9.23 -15.40 -16.23
CA ARG A 6 -9.81 -14.68 -15.07
C ARG A 6 -8.72 -14.06 -14.17
N SER A 7 -7.50 -14.59 -14.20
CA SER A 7 -6.36 -14.02 -13.48
C SER A 7 -5.82 -12.73 -14.09
N ASP A 8 -5.91 -12.56 -15.41
CA ASP A 8 -5.46 -11.35 -16.11
C ASP A 8 -6.43 -10.19 -15.87
N THR A 9 -7.72 -10.48 -15.75
CA THR A 9 -8.73 -9.45 -15.42
C THR A 9 -8.58 -8.91 -13.99
N VAL A 10 -8.16 -9.74 -13.02
CA VAL A 10 -7.89 -9.29 -11.65
C VAL A 10 -6.66 -8.38 -11.60
N LYS A 11 -5.57 -8.75 -12.28
CA LYS A 11 -4.35 -7.91 -12.35
C LYS A 11 -4.67 -6.56 -12.99
N GLN A 12 -5.33 -6.54 -14.14
CA GLN A 12 -5.74 -5.31 -14.81
C GLN A 12 -6.64 -4.42 -13.93
N LYS A 13 -7.55 -5.03 -13.16
CA LYS A 13 -8.39 -4.30 -12.20
C LYS A 13 -7.57 -3.69 -11.07
N ILE A 14 -6.57 -4.40 -10.54
CA ILE A 14 -5.65 -3.85 -9.53
C ILE A 14 -4.86 -2.68 -10.12
N GLU A 15 -4.32 -2.80 -11.34
CA GLU A 15 -3.55 -1.75 -12.00
C GLU A 15 -4.40 -0.50 -12.25
N ARG A 16 -5.63 -0.68 -12.73
CA ARG A 16 -6.58 0.41 -12.91
C ARG A 16 -6.89 1.13 -11.59
N ASN A 17 -7.18 0.37 -10.54
CA ASN A 17 -7.45 0.95 -9.22
C ASN A 17 -6.21 1.67 -8.66
N THR A 18 -5.02 1.09 -8.82
CA THR A 18 -3.74 1.70 -8.41
C THR A 18 -3.57 3.08 -9.03
N TYR A 19 -3.83 3.20 -10.34
CA TYR A 19 -3.78 4.49 -11.03
C TYR A 19 -4.81 5.49 -10.50
N TYR A 20 -6.04 5.06 -10.23
CA TYR A 20 -7.05 5.93 -9.63
C TYR A 20 -6.68 6.40 -8.23
N ILE A 21 -6.16 5.51 -7.39
CA ILE A 21 -5.68 5.85 -6.04
C ILE A 21 -4.58 6.89 -6.12
N TYR A 22 -3.57 6.68 -6.96
CA TYR A 22 -2.49 7.63 -7.20
C TYR A 22 -3.02 9.02 -7.61
N LYS A 23 -3.97 9.08 -8.56
CA LYS A 23 -4.57 10.35 -9.00
C LYS A 23 -5.39 11.05 -7.92
N ILE A 24 -6.23 10.31 -7.18
CA ILE A 24 -7.10 10.90 -6.16
C ILE A 24 -6.28 11.35 -4.95
N SER A 25 -5.37 10.52 -4.47
CA SER A 25 -4.49 10.85 -3.33
C SER A 25 -3.63 12.08 -3.60
N GLY A 26 -3.05 12.24 -4.81
CA GLY A 26 -2.30 13.44 -5.14
C GLY A 26 -3.14 14.73 -5.14
N LYS A 27 -4.41 14.66 -5.57
CA LYS A 27 -5.33 15.82 -5.45
C LYS A 27 -5.67 16.14 -4.00
N LEU A 28 -5.88 15.12 -3.18
CA LEU A 28 -6.20 15.27 -1.77
C LEU A 28 -5.00 15.76 -0.96
N ASP A 29 -3.78 15.33 -1.29
CA ASP A 29 -2.54 15.82 -0.66
C ASP A 29 -2.40 17.34 -0.87
N LEU A 30 -2.59 17.80 -2.12
CA LEU A 30 -2.56 19.23 -2.43
C LEU A 30 -3.67 20.04 -1.73
N LYS A 31 -4.86 19.45 -1.59
CA LYS A 31 -6.02 20.12 -0.95
C LYS A 31 -5.93 20.13 0.57
N TYR A 32 -5.37 19.08 1.15
CA TYR A 32 -5.31 18.82 2.59
C TYR A 32 -3.87 18.54 3.02
N THR A 33 -2.94 19.45 2.70
CA THR A 33 -1.49 19.31 2.91
C THR A 33 -1.06 19.02 4.35
N HIS A 34 -1.89 19.38 5.34
CA HIS A 34 -1.65 19.10 6.76
C HIS A 34 -2.00 17.65 7.15
N ILE A 35 -2.68 16.90 6.28
CA ILE A 35 -3.13 15.53 6.51
C ILE A 35 -2.18 14.57 5.78
N ARG A 36 -1.12 14.15 6.48
CA ARG A 36 -0.03 13.38 5.89
C ARG A 36 -0.42 12.02 5.33
N VAL A 37 -1.54 11.43 5.78
CA VAL A 37 -1.97 10.12 5.26
C VAL A 37 -2.23 10.14 3.75
N PHE A 38 -2.71 11.25 3.20
CA PHE A 38 -2.89 11.37 1.75
C PHE A 38 -1.55 11.40 1.00
N HIS A 39 -0.56 12.11 1.54
CA HIS A 39 0.81 12.11 1.03
C HIS A 39 1.43 10.71 1.03
N TYR A 40 1.31 9.97 2.14
CA TYR A 40 1.87 8.62 2.24
C TYR A 40 1.22 7.64 1.26
N ILE A 41 -0.11 7.67 1.13
CA ILE A 41 -0.83 6.85 0.15
C ILE A 41 -0.38 7.22 -1.27
N GLN A 42 -0.27 8.52 -1.59
CA GLN A 42 0.21 8.93 -2.91
C GLN A 42 1.61 8.39 -3.20
N GLY A 43 2.55 8.54 -2.26
CA GLY A 43 3.93 8.06 -2.42
C GLY A 43 4.01 6.54 -2.63
N MET A 44 3.22 5.76 -1.89
CA MET A 44 3.20 4.31 -2.06
C MET A 44 2.68 3.88 -3.44
N TYR A 45 1.64 4.54 -3.94
CA TYR A 45 1.07 4.22 -5.24
C TYR A 45 1.88 4.83 -6.41
N SER A 46 2.61 5.93 -6.21
CA SER A 46 3.53 6.50 -7.21
C SER A 46 4.72 5.59 -7.47
N LEU A 47 5.22 4.87 -6.47
CA LEU A 47 6.25 3.84 -6.66
C LEU A 47 5.81 2.80 -7.70
N VAL A 48 4.53 2.45 -7.73
CA VAL A 48 4.02 1.50 -8.71
C VAL A 48 3.78 2.16 -10.06
N VAL A 49 3.12 3.31 -10.08
CA VAL A 49 2.72 3.97 -11.34
C VAL A 49 3.91 4.56 -12.09
N GLU A 50 4.84 5.21 -11.39
CA GLU A 50 5.96 5.94 -11.98
C GLU A 50 7.23 5.11 -11.99
N ASN A 51 7.48 4.35 -10.92
CA ASN A 51 8.73 3.59 -10.75
C ASN A 51 8.58 2.10 -11.05
N ASN A 52 7.40 1.68 -11.56
CA ASN A 52 7.11 0.30 -11.95
C ASN A 52 7.40 -0.74 -10.85
N VAL A 53 7.29 -0.33 -9.57
CA VAL A 53 7.45 -1.25 -8.44
C VAL A 53 6.35 -2.32 -8.52
N PRO A 54 6.67 -3.61 -8.29
CA PRO A 54 5.68 -4.67 -8.37
C PRO A 54 4.52 -4.48 -7.39
N LEU A 55 3.29 -4.69 -7.84
CA LEU A 55 2.05 -4.53 -7.07
C LEU A 55 2.05 -5.23 -5.71
N TRP A 56 2.69 -6.40 -5.62
CA TRP A 56 2.76 -7.19 -4.39
C TRP A 56 3.66 -6.58 -3.30
N LYS A 57 4.43 -5.53 -3.61
CA LYS A 57 5.23 -4.76 -2.64
C LYS A 57 4.46 -3.61 -2.02
N ILE A 58 3.27 -3.27 -2.53
CA ILE A 58 2.41 -2.29 -1.86
C ILE A 58 1.84 -2.96 -0.60
N ASN A 59 2.13 -2.37 0.56
CA ASN A 59 1.46 -2.66 1.82
C ASN A 59 1.05 -1.32 2.43
N THR A 60 -0.26 -1.13 2.64
CA THR A 60 -0.81 0.12 3.17
C THR A 60 -1.73 -0.12 4.34
N ASP A 61 -1.53 -1.20 5.11
CA ASP A 61 -2.38 -1.52 6.26
C ASP A 61 -2.33 -0.38 7.30
N SER A 62 -1.14 0.09 7.65
CA SER A 62 -0.95 1.19 8.59
C SER A 62 -1.51 2.51 8.07
N GLU A 63 -1.41 2.79 6.77
CA GLU A 63 -2.03 3.98 6.16
C GLU A 63 -3.56 3.89 6.11
N ILE A 64 -4.14 2.69 5.94
CA ILE A 64 -5.58 2.48 6.03
C ILE A 64 -6.06 2.76 7.45
N GLU A 65 -5.38 2.21 8.46
CA GLU A 65 -5.69 2.47 9.87
C GLU A 65 -5.59 3.97 10.18
N SER A 66 -4.50 4.63 9.76
CA SER A 66 -4.32 6.07 9.92
C SER A 66 -5.43 6.89 9.23
N LEU A 67 -5.87 6.45 8.05
CA LEU A 67 -6.97 7.11 7.33
C LEU A 67 -8.29 6.95 8.09
N GLU A 68 -8.54 5.80 8.70
CA GLU A 68 -9.71 5.55 9.53
C GLU A 68 -9.69 6.36 10.83
N GLU A 69 -8.52 6.54 11.44
CA GLU A 69 -8.34 7.41 12.61
C GLU A 69 -8.62 8.88 12.26
N VAL A 70 -8.01 9.39 11.18
CA VAL A 70 -8.24 10.76 10.70
C VAL A 70 -9.72 10.98 10.41
N LEU A 71 -10.38 10.00 9.78
CA LEU A 71 -11.80 10.10 9.53
C LEU A 71 -12.60 10.02 10.82
N SER A 72 -12.23 9.21 11.80
CA SER A 72 -12.98 9.08 13.05
C SER A 72 -12.87 10.30 13.97
N ASP A 73 -11.82 11.10 13.83
CA ASP A 73 -11.59 12.32 14.60
C ASP A 73 -12.66 13.40 14.32
N SER A 74 -13.23 13.97 15.39
CA SER A 74 -14.28 14.99 15.33
C SER A 74 -13.82 16.29 14.66
N ARG A 75 -12.53 16.61 14.74
CA ARG A 75 -11.91 17.79 14.11
C ARG A 75 -11.97 17.73 12.58
N PHE A 76 -12.05 16.54 12.02
CA PHE A 76 -12.07 16.29 10.58
C PHE A 76 -13.44 15.84 10.06
N SER A 77 -14.52 16.13 10.78
CA SER A 77 -15.90 15.78 10.40
C SER A 77 -16.27 16.17 8.95
N LYS A 78 -15.75 17.28 8.42
CA LYS A 78 -15.95 17.71 7.03
C LYS A 78 -15.30 16.80 5.99
N LEU A 79 -14.22 16.09 6.32
CA LEU A 79 -13.57 15.13 5.39
C LEU A 79 -14.48 13.96 5.06
N LYS A 80 -15.32 13.52 6.01
CA LYS A 80 -16.29 12.42 5.78
C LYS A 80 -17.31 12.75 4.68
N GLN A 81 -17.55 14.04 4.44
CA GLN A 81 -18.49 14.51 3.44
C GLN A 81 -17.81 14.72 2.07
N ASP A 82 -16.47 14.75 2.02
CA ASP A 82 -15.74 14.87 0.77
C ASP A 82 -15.78 13.54 0.02
N LYS A 83 -16.49 13.53 -1.12
CA LYS A 83 -16.66 12.36 -1.97
C LYS A 83 -15.32 11.75 -2.39
N ALA A 84 -14.30 12.58 -2.68
CA ALA A 84 -13.00 12.10 -3.10
C ALA A 84 -12.27 11.35 -1.97
N VAL A 85 -12.46 11.77 -0.72
CA VAL A 85 -11.88 11.09 0.45
C VAL A 85 -12.55 9.73 0.67
N VAL A 86 -13.88 9.68 0.57
CA VAL A 86 -14.63 8.42 0.70
C VAL A 86 -14.27 7.44 -0.44
N GLU A 87 -14.19 7.93 -1.67
CA GLU A 87 -13.75 7.14 -2.81
C GLU A 87 -12.33 6.61 -2.63
N LEU A 88 -11.38 7.47 -2.21
CA LEU A 88 -10.01 7.06 -1.95
C LEU A 88 -9.98 5.91 -0.93
N ARG A 89 -10.64 6.06 0.21
CA ARG A 89 -10.70 5.04 1.26
C ARG A 89 -11.19 3.70 0.70
N ASN A 90 -12.31 3.72 -0.02
CA ASN A 90 -12.90 2.51 -0.57
C ASN A 90 -11.97 1.83 -1.59
N TYR A 91 -11.35 2.62 -2.48
CA TYR A 91 -10.42 2.07 -3.46
C TYR A 91 -9.18 1.48 -2.80
N VAL A 92 -8.59 2.14 -1.80
CA VAL A 92 -7.40 1.65 -1.09
C VAL A 92 -7.71 0.32 -0.39
N ILE A 93 -8.81 0.23 0.36
CA ILE A 93 -9.20 -1.01 1.07
C ILE A 93 -9.43 -2.17 0.10
N VAL A 94 -10.24 -1.95 -0.94
CA VAL A 94 -10.57 -2.99 -1.92
C VAL A 94 -9.31 -3.44 -2.66
N THR A 95 -8.46 -2.49 -3.06
CA THR A 95 -7.25 -2.80 -3.85
C THR A 95 -6.20 -3.51 -3.01
N ASN A 96 -5.98 -3.09 -1.77
CA ASN A 96 -5.08 -3.79 -0.84
C ASN A 96 -5.55 -5.24 -0.59
N THR A 97 -6.86 -5.44 -0.40
CA THR A 97 -7.47 -6.78 -0.25
C THR A 97 -7.24 -7.63 -1.51
N MET A 98 -7.45 -7.07 -2.70
CA MET A 98 -7.22 -7.76 -3.96
C MET A 98 -5.74 -8.12 -4.17
N ILE A 99 -4.81 -7.23 -3.83
CA ILE A 99 -3.37 -7.48 -3.89
C ILE A 99 -2.99 -8.64 -2.97
N LYS A 100 -3.43 -8.59 -1.71
CA LYS A 100 -3.17 -9.66 -0.73
C LYS A 100 -3.70 -11.02 -1.19
N ALA A 101 -4.91 -11.05 -1.75
CA ALA A 101 -5.49 -12.28 -2.27
C ALA A 101 -4.72 -12.79 -3.51
N LYS A 102 -4.46 -11.92 -4.49
CA LYS A 102 -3.81 -12.27 -5.77
C LYS A 102 -2.34 -12.69 -5.59
N TYR A 103 -1.64 -12.09 -4.64
CA TYR A 103 -0.19 -12.24 -4.45
C TYR A 103 0.20 -12.88 -3.11
N LYS A 104 -0.73 -13.53 -2.41
CA LYS A 104 -0.54 -14.15 -1.08
C LYS A 104 0.80 -14.86 -0.91
N TYR A 105 1.19 -15.71 -1.86
CA TYR A 105 2.43 -16.48 -1.80
C TYR A 105 3.69 -15.62 -1.98
N LYS A 106 3.68 -14.65 -2.91
CA LYS A 106 4.81 -13.73 -3.13
C LYS A 106 5.05 -12.85 -1.91
N ILE A 107 3.97 -12.34 -1.32
CA ILE A 107 4.01 -11.53 -0.09
C ILE A 107 4.57 -12.36 1.06
N LYS A 108 4.07 -13.59 1.27
CA LYS A 108 4.56 -14.49 2.33
C LYS A 108 6.06 -14.78 2.18
N MET A 109 6.52 -15.07 0.96
CA MET A 109 7.95 -15.29 0.70
C MET A 109 8.77 -14.04 1.00
N TYR A 110 8.33 -12.86 0.55
CA TYR A 110 9.04 -11.61 0.77
C TYR A 110 9.21 -11.29 2.26
N ILE A 111 8.14 -11.40 3.05
CA ILE A 111 8.19 -11.17 4.50
C ILE A 111 9.17 -12.16 5.17
N ASN A 112 9.09 -13.45 4.81
CA ASN A 112 9.98 -14.47 5.37
C ASN A 112 11.45 -14.24 4.98
N PHE A 113 11.73 -13.74 3.77
CA PHE A 113 13.09 -13.41 3.34
C PHE A 113 13.65 -12.21 4.11
N SER A 114 12.84 -11.17 4.35
CA SER A 114 13.26 -10.00 5.14
C SER A 114 13.63 -10.42 6.58
N ILE A 115 12.79 -11.24 7.22
CA ILE A 115 13.02 -11.73 8.58
C ILE A 115 14.26 -12.65 8.65
N GLY A 116 14.39 -13.60 7.71
CA GLY A 116 15.53 -14.52 7.67
C GLY A 116 16.87 -13.84 7.33
N SER A 117 16.85 -12.70 6.63
CA SER A 117 18.05 -11.90 6.37
C SER A 117 18.51 -11.08 7.57
N ASP A 118 17.58 -10.61 8.41
CA ASP A 118 17.90 -9.91 9.65
C ASP A 118 18.41 -10.87 10.74
N GLU A 119 17.88 -12.09 10.81
CA GLU A 119 18.37 -13.14 11.71
C GLU A 119 19.83 -13.54 11.41
N LYS A 120 20.19 -13.67 10.12
CA LYS A 120 21.58 -13.93 9.70
C LYS A 120 22.53 -12.76 9.98
N ARG A 121 22.06 -11.51 9.82
CA ARG A 121 22.86 -10.31 10.17
C ARG A 121 23.07 -10.16 11.67
N GLY A 122 22.07 -10.50 12.48
CA GLY A 122 22.20 -10.57 13.95
C GLY A 122 23.20 -11.64 14.38
N ASN A 123 23.15 -12.84 13.81
CA ASN A 123 24.00 -13.97 14.21
C ASN A 123 25.49 -13.80 13.81
N THR A 124 25.78 -12.94 12.83
CA THR A 124 27.17 -12.65 12.40
C THR A 124 27.85 -11.62 13.31
N LYS A 125 27.10 -10.68 13.89
CA LYS A 125 27.65 -9.67 14.83
C LYS A 125 28.04 -10.27 16.18
N TRP A 126 27.25 -11.21 16.70
CA TRP A 126 27.52 -11.86 17.99
C TRP A 126 28.66 -12.90 17.93
N ARG A 127 28.90 -13.54 16.78
CA ARG A 127 30.03 -14.47 16.62
C ARG A 127 31.39 -13.77 16.54
N LYS A 128 31.46 -12.51 16.08
CA LYS A 128 32.72 -11.74 16.07
C LYS A 128 33.11 -11.14 17.44
N LEU A 129 32.17 -11.02 18.37
CA LEU A 129 32.43 -10.46 19.71
C LEU A 129 32.84 -11.50 20.77
N LYS A 130 32.86 -12.81 20.42
CA LYS A 130 33.35 -13.88 21.30
C LYS A 130 34.76 -14.39 20.94
N SER A 131 35.49 -13.68 20.08
CA SER A 131 36.82 -14.06 19.60
C SER A 131 37.91 -13.03 19.95
N ILE A 132 37.72 -12.25 21.03
CA ILE A 132 38.77 -11.43 21.64
C ILE A 132 38.91 -11.88 23.09
#